data_AF-A0A1J3E417-F1
#
_entry.id   AF-A0A1J3E417-F1
#
_cell.length_a   1.000
_cell.length_b   1.000
_cell.length_c   1.000
_cell.angle_alpha   90.00
_cell.angle_beta   90.00
_cell.angle_gamma   90.00
#
_symmetry.space_group_name_H-M   'P 1'
#
loop_
_entity.id
_entity.type
_entity.pdbx_description
1 polymer ?
#
loop_
_entity_poly.entity_id
_entity_poly.type
_entity_poly.pdbx_seq_one_letter_code
_entity_poly.pdbx_strand_id
1 'polypeptide(L)'
;LVNGVIFTGGWAKKYEYFEIVNKIFNKALERNDAGEHFPVYGICLGFELMSIIISQSRDILERFDAEDNASTLQFVENVNIQGTLFQRFPPELLKKLNTECLVMQKHKYGITPENFRGDPALSSFFEILTTCVDENNKTYVSTVKAKRYPVTGFQWHPEKNAFEWGSSAIPHSEDAIQVAQLAA
;
A
#
# COMPACT_ATOMS: atom_id res chain seq x y z
N LEU A 1 -9.12 -18.00 16.67
CA LEU A 1 -9.37 -16.54 16.54
C LEU A 1 -8.09 -15.91 16.00
N VAL A 2 -8.18 -14.98 15.05
CA VAL A 2 -7.04 -14.24 14.50
C VAL A 2 -7.11 -12.77 14.93
N ASN A 3 -5.96 -12.09 14.97
CA ASN A 3 -5.82 -10.72 15.49
C ASN A 3 -5.74 -9.63 14.42
N GLY A 4 -5.64 -10.01 13.14
CA GLY A 4 -5.59 -9.10 12.01
C GLY A 4 -5.62 -9.90 10.71
N VAL A 5 -5.49 -9.21 9.58
CA VAL A 5 -5.38 -9.85 8.27
C VAL A 5 -4.46 -9.07 7.34
N ILE A 6 -3.74 -9.81 6.48
CA ILE A 6 -2.93 -9.26 5.41
C ILE A 6 -3.50 -9.78 4.08
N PHE A 7 -3.87 -8.88 3.18
CA PHE A 7 -4.16 -9.18 1.79
C PHE A 7 -2.88 -9.01 0.97
N THR A 8 -2.35 -10.13 0.48
CA THR A 8 -1.06 -10.16 -0.21
C THR A 8 -1.14 -9.65 -1.64
N GLY A 9 0.03 -9.42 -2.24
CA GLY A 9 0.17 -9.19 -3.67
C GLY A 9 -0.22 -10.41 -4.52
N GLY A 10 -0.27 -10.23 -5.83
CA GLY A 10 -0.64 -11.29 -6.78
C GLY A 10 -1.27 -10.72 -8.04
N TRP A 11 -1.96 -11.58 -8.80
CA TRP A 11 -2.59 -11.20 -10.08
C TRP A 11 -4.09 -11.50 -10.15
N ALA A 12 -4.64 -12.27 -9.20
CA ALA A 12 -6.01 -12.79 -9.23
C ALA A 12 -7.05 -11.74 -8.81
N LYS A 13 -7.36 -10.78 -9.70
CA LYS A 13 -8.37 -9.72 -9.46
C LYS A 13 -9.83 -10.15 -9.59
N LYS A 14 -10.08 -11.40 -9.96
CA LYS A 14 -11.40 -11.95 -10.28
C LYS A 14 -11.61 -13.27 -9.53
N TYR A 15 -12.85 -13.75 -9.56
CA TYR A 15 -13.25 -15.06 -9.03
C TYR A 15 -13.15 -15.15 -7.51
N GLU A 16 -12.92 -16.34 -6.97
CA GLU A 16 -13.10 -16.65 -5.55
C GLU A 16 -12.22 -15.78 -4.64
N TYR A 17 -11.01 -15.42 -5.07
CA TYR A 17 -10.11 -14.59 -4.25
C TYR A 17 -10.71 -13.21 -3.96
N PHE A 18 -11.24 -12.53 -4.98
CA PHE A 18 -11.90 -11.23 -4.79
C PHE A 18 -13.09 -11.33 -3.84
N GLU A 19 -13.94 -12.33 -4.01
CA GLU A 19 -15.13 -12.54 -3.18
C GLU A 19 -14.77 -12.79 -1.71
N ILE A 20 -13.69 -13.54 -1.46
CA ILE A 20 -13.19 -13.79 -0.10
C ILE A 20 -12.57 -12.55 0.50
N VAL A 21 -11.74 -11.80 -0.24
CA VAL A 21 -11.17 -10.52 0.23
C VAL A 21 -12.29 -9.54 0.57
N ASN A 22 -13.32 -9.41 -0.28
CA ASN A 22 -14.48 -8.56 -0.02
C ASN A 22 -15.21 -8.96 1.27
N LYS A 23 -15.49 -10.26 1.47
CA LYS A 23 -16.14 -10.75 2.70
C LYS A 23 -15.29 -10.49 3.94
N ILE A 24 -14.00 -10.81 3.90
CA ILE A 24 -13.10 -10.65 5.05
C ILE A 24 -12.91 -9.16 5.37
N PHE A 25 -12.74 -8.31 4.35
CA PHE A 25 -12.58 -6.88 4.55
C PHE A 25 -13.81 -6.24 5.19
N ASN A 26 -15.01 -6.53 4.70
CA ASN A 26 -16.25 -6.04 5.34
C ASN A 26 -16.38 -6.56 6.77
N LYS A 27 -16.02 -7.83 7.03
CA LYS A 27 -16.04 -8.36 8.40
C LYS A 27 -15.02 -7.69 9.32
N ALA A 28 -13.85 -7.31 8.80
CA ALA A 28 -12.87 -6.55 9.54
C ALA A 28 -13.39 -5.15 9.89
N LEU A 29 -14.10 -4.47 8.98
CA LEU A 29 -14.74 -3.19 9.26
C LEU A 29 -15.84 -3.31 10.32
N GLU A 30 -16.72 -4.31 10.22
CA GLU A 30 -17.76 -4.59 11.22
C GLU A 30 -17.18 -4.77 12.63
N ARG A 31 -16.05 -5.48 12.76
CA ARG A 31 -15.37 -5.66 14.05
C ARG A 31 -14.85 -4.35 14.61
N ASN A 32 -14.26 -3.51 13.76
CA ASN A 32 -13.80 -2.19 14.17
C ASN A 32 -14.96 -1.25 14.53
N ASP A 33 -16.08 -1.29 13.80
CA ASP A 33 -17.29 -0.55 14.14
C ASP A 33 -17.89 -1.00 15.49
N ALA A 34 -17.70 -2.27 15.86
CA ALA A 34 -18.06 -2.81 17.18
C ALA A 34 -17.08 -2.43 18.31
N GLY A 35 -16.05 -1.63 18.01
CA GLY A 35 -15.05 -1.17 18.99
C GLY A 35 -13.86 -2.11 19.18
N GLU A 36 -13.73 -3.18 18.39
CA GLU A 36 -12.55 -4.05 18.41
C GLU A 36 -11.42 -3.44 17.57
N HIS A 37 -10.19 -3.41 18.08
CA HIS A 37 -9.04 -3.05 17.24
C HIS A 37 -8.63 -4.24 16.37
N PHE A 38 -9.01 -4.24 15.09
CA PHE A 38 -8.67 -5.32 14.14
C PHE A 38 -7.93 -4.79 12.90
N PRO A 39 -6.58 -4.86 12.87
CA PRO A 39 -5.78 -4.31 11.77
C PRO A 39 -5.91 -5.09 10.46
N VAL A 40 -5.85 -4.34 9.35
CA VAL A 40 -5.88 -4.85 7.97
C VAL A 40 -4.75 -4.22 7.16
N TYR A 41 -3.87 -5.04 6.59
CA TYR A 41 -2.87 -4.60 5.62
C TYR A 41 -3.23 -5.10 4.23
N GLY A 42 -3.12 -4.25 3.21
CA GLY A 42 -3.20 -4.68 1.81
C GLY A 42 -1.94 -4.31 1.05
N ILE A 43 -1.31 -5.29 0.43
CA ILE A 43 -0.03 -5.15 -0.30
C ILE A 43 -0.28 -5.39 -1.79
N CYS A 44 0.14 -4.46 -2.64
CA CYS A 44 0.00 -4.52 -4.10
C CYS A 44 -1.45 -4.86 -4.51
N LEU A 45 -1.71 -6.08 -4.99
CA LEU A 45 -3.06 -6.57 -5.27
C LEU A 45 -4.02 -6.37 -4.10
N GLY A 46 -3.58 -6.60 -2.86
CA GLY A 46 -4.41 -6.38 -1.68
C GLY A 46 -4.89 -4.93 -1.55
N PHE A 47 -4.02 -3.96 -1.83
CA PHE A 47 -4.38 -2.55 -1.88
C PHE A 47 -5.34 -2.25 -3.04
N GLU A 48 -5.05 -2.77 -4.23
CA GLU A 48 -5.92 -2.62 -5.40
C GLU A 48 -7.34 -3.16 -5.15
N LEU A 49 -7.46 -4.33 -4.51
CA LEU A 49 -8.76 -4.91 -4.19
C LEU A 49 -9.52 -4.11 -3.15
N MET A 50 -8.85 -3.65 -2.07
CA MET A 50 -9.49 -2.75 -1.11
C MET A 50 -10.00 -1.48 -1.79
N SER A 51 -9.22 -0.89 -2.70
CA SER A 51 -9.66 0.29 -3.44
C SER A 51 -10.88 0.02 -4.31
N ILE A 52 -10.94 -1.11 -5.02
CA ILE A 52 -12.13 -1.52 -5.80
C ILE A 52 -13.34 -1.72 -4.89
N ILE A 53 -13.17 -2.34 -3.72
CA ILE A 53 -14.26 -2.59 -2.78
C ILE A 53 -14.78 -1.27 -2.22
N ILE A 54 -13.92 -0.32 -1.90
CA ILE A 54 -14.34 0.97 -1.33
C ILE A 54 -14.99 1.87 -2.39
N SER A 55 -14.37 2.00 -3.56
CA SER A 55 -14.92 2.82 -4.65
C SER A 55 -16.14 2.20 -5.34
N GLN A 56 -16.37 0.89 -5.13
CA GLN A 56 -17.34 0.09 -5.90
C GLN A 56 -17.09 0.15 -7.42
N SER A 57 -15.85 0.45 -7.84
CA SER A 57 -15.48 0.65 -9.24
C SER A 57 -14.18 -0.05 -9.57
N ARG A 58 -14.19 -0.89 -10.61
CA ARG A 58 -12.97 -1.51 -11.17
C ARG A 58 -12.18 -0.55 -12.04
N ASP A 59 -12.84 0.47 -12.57
CA ASP A 59 -12.26 1.48 -13.47
C ASP A 59 -11.41 2.51 -12.71
N ILE A 60 -11.39 2.44 -11.37
CA ILE A 60 -10.50 3.25 -10.53
C ILE A 60 -9.02 2.91 -10.76
N LEU A 61 -8.73 1.70 -11.26
CA LEU A 61 -7.37 1.25 -11.52
C LEU A 61 -6.94 1.62 -12.95
N GLU A 62 -5.76 2.21 -13.06
CA GLU A 62 -5.13 2.56 -14.32
C GLU A 62 -3.82 1.80 -14.51
N ARG A 63 -3.31 1.74 -15.74
CA ARG A 63 -2.00 1.15 -16.02
C ARG A 63 -0.84 2.08 -15.65
N PHE A 64 0.23 1.45 -15.17
CA PHE A 64 1.53 2.04 -14.83
C PHE A 64 2.66 1.08 -15.20
N ASP A 65 3.84 1.64 -15.45
CA ASP A 65 5.06 0.90 -15.81
C ASP A 65 5.96 0.70 -14.59
N ALA A 66 5.64 -0.33 -13.78
CA ALA A 66 6.24 -0.55 -12.46
C ALA A 66 6.34 -2.05 -12.10
N GLU A 67 6.57 -2.91 -13.09
CA GLU A 67 6.55 -4.37 -12.95
C GLU A 67 7.84 -4.98 -12.39
N ASP A 68 8.97 -4.26 -12.37
CA ASP A 68 10.25 -4.72 -11.81
C ASP A 68 11.17 -3.56 -11.44
N ASN A 69 10.67 -2.65 -10.59
CA ASN A 69 11.37 -1.39 -10.33
C ASN A 69 11.59 -1.15 -8.83
N ALA A 70 12.83 -0.88 -8.43
CA ALA A 70 13.13 -0.32 -7.13
C ALA A 70 12.92 1.20 -7.17
N SER A 71 12.12 1.74 -6.26
CA SER A 71 11.74 3.16 -6.29
C SER A 71 11.92 3.85 -4.94
N THR A 72 11.80 5.18 -4.97
CA THR A 72 11.64 6.04 -3.80
C THR A 72 10.17 6.08 -3.37
N LEU A 73 9.91 6.50 -2.13
CA LEU A 73 8.60 6.91 -1.62
C LEU A 73 8.56 8.43 -1.45
N GLN A 74 7.72 9.09 -2.25
CA GLN A 74 7.52 10.54 -2.16
C GLN A 74 6.43 10.83 -1.13
N PHE A 75 6.80 11.32 0.05
CA PHE A 75 5.83 11.74 1.07
C PHE A 75 5.03 12.94 0.57
N VAL A 76 3.70 12.90 0.79
CA VAL A 76 2.84 14.05 0.49
C VAL A 76 3.25 15.23 1.37
N GLU A 77 3.25 16.43 0.80
CA GLU A 77 3.62 17.64 1.52
C GLU A 77 2.77 17.81 2.80
N ASN A 78 3.42 18.10 3.92
CA ASN A 78 2.79 18.28 5.24
C ASN A 78 1.99 17.06 5.75
N VAL A 79 2.24 15.86 5.22
CA VAL A 79 1.56 14.64 5.70
C VAL A 79 1.87 14.37 7.17
N ASN A 80 0.82 14.07 7.95
CA ASN A 80 0.99 13.65 9.33
C ASN A 80 1.24 12.13 9.41
N ILE A 81 2.49 11.76 9.66
CA ILE A 81 2.91 10.37 9.84
C ILE A 81 2.68 9.84 11.28
N GLN A 82 2.22 10.66 12.22
CA GLN A 82 1.85 10.19 13.55
C GLN A 82 0.63 9.25 13.47
N GLY A 83 0.67 8.16 14.25
CA GLY A 83 -0.31 7.09 14.22
C GLY A 83 -0.21 6.17 12.99
N THR A 84 0.83 6.33 12.16
CA THR A 84 1.08 5.49 10.99
C THR A 84 2.29 4.60 11.23
N LEU A 85 2.52 3.60 10.37
CA LEU A 85 3.74 2.80 10.45
C LEU A 85 5.02 3.66 10.38
N PHE A 86 5.00 4.75 9.62
CA PHE A 86 6.14 5.64 9.42
C PHE A 86 6.53 6.39 10.71
N GLN A 87 5.66 6.44 11.72
CA GLN A 87 6.01 6.97 13.04
C GLN A 87 7.19 6.22 13.67
N ARG A 88 7.34 4.92 13.38
CA ARG A 88 8.42 4.09 13.94
C ARG A 88 9.73 4.23 13.16
N PHE A 89 9.72 4.91 12.02
CA PHE A 89 10.90 5.00 11.16
C PHE A 89 11.86 6.07 11.69
N PRO A 90 13.17 5.79 11.75
CA PRO A 90 14.16 6.80 12.08
C PRO A 90 14.09 7.99 11.10
N PRO A 91 14.26 9.24 11.56
CA PRO A 91 14.21 10.42 10.69
C PRO A 91 15.14 10.35 9.48
N GLU A 92 16.32 9.77 9.63
CA GLU A 92 17.26 9.60 8.51
C GLU A 92 16.76 8.58 7.49
N LEU A 93 16.13 7.47 7.93
CA LEU A 93 15.54 6.50 7.01
C LEU A 93 14.34 7.09 6.26
N LEU A 94 13.53 7.93 6.92
CA LEU A 94 12.44 8.67 6.27
C LEU A 94 12.96 9.60 5.16
N LYS A 95 14.10 10.27 5.37
CA LYS A 95 14.75 11.07 4.32
C LYS A 95 15.24 10.19 3.17
N LYS A 96 15.91 9.07 3.48
CA LYS A 96 16.41 8.14 2.47
C LYS A 96 15.29 7.53 1.64
N LEU A 97 14.14 7.21 2.23
CA LEU A 97 12.97 6.74 1.48
C LEU A 97 12.57 7.72 0.36
N ASN A 98 12.78 9.02 0.53
CA ASN A 98 12.48 10.02 -0.49
C ASN A 98 13.54 10.11 -1.60
N THR A 99 14.80 9.78 -1.31
CA THR A 99 15.94 10.02 -2.20
C THR A 99 16.60 8.75 -2.76
N GLU A 100 16.37 7.60 -2.13
CA GLU A 100 17.01 6.31 -2.45
C GLU A 100 15.96 5.25 -2.83
N CYS A 101 16.29 4.40 -3.79
CA CYS A 101 15.42 3.32 -4.25
C CYS A 101 15.40 2.15 -3.25
N LEU A 102 14.62 2.29 -2.18
CA LEU A 102 14.56 1.35 -1.06
C LEU A 102 13.32 0.47 -1.03
N VAL A 103 12.34 0.69 -1.91
CA VAL A 103 11.11 -0.12 -1.97
C VAL A 103 10.95 -0.81 -3.32
N MET A 104 10.37 -2.01 -3.31
CA MET A 104 10.16 -2.79 -4.53
C MET A 104 8.75 -2.62 -5.10
N GLN A 105 8.66 -2.27 -6.38
CA GLN A 105 7.42 -2.23 -7.16
C GLN A 105 7.29 -3.47 -8.04
N LYS A 106 6.10 -4.10 -8.05
CA LYS A 106 5.79 -5.29 -8.85
C LYS A 106 4.32 -5.29 -9.29
N HIS A 107 3.92 -4.25 -10.02
CA HIS A 107 2.52 -4.05 -10.36
C HIS A 107 2.33 -3.41 -11.75
N LYS A 108 1.20 -3.73 -12.39
CA LYS A 108 0.78 -3.14 -13.68
C LYS A 108 -0.29 -2.08 -13.51
N TYR A 109 -0.85 -1.99 -12.31
CA TYR A 109 -2.04 -1.20 -12.03
C TYR A 109 -1.87 -0.41 -10.74
N GLY A 110 -2.48 0.76 -10.69
CA GLY A 110 -2.48 1.64 -9.53
C GLY A 110 -3.54 2.71 -9.69
N ILE A 111 -3.47 3.75 -8.85
CA ILE A 111 -4.43 4.86 -8.87
C ILE A 111 -3.63 6.16 -8.86
N THR A 112 -3.92 7.08 -9.78
CA THR A 112 -3.36 8.42 -9.74
C THR A 112 -3.85 9.17 -8.50
N PRO A 113 -3.05 10.09 -7.91
CA PRO A 113 -3.50 10.91 -6.79
C PRO A 113 -4.78 11.71 -7.11
N GLU A 114 -4.94 12.14 -8.36
CA GLU A 114 -6.11 12.87 -8.86
C GLU A 114 -7.36 12.00 -8.82
N ASN A 115 -7.33 10.79 -9.41
CA ASN A 115 -8.48 9.88 -9.38
C ASN A 115 -8.80 9.39 -7.97
N PHE A 116 -7.78 9.16 -7.14
CA PHE A 116 -7.98 8.77 -5.74
C PHE A 116 -8.72 9.85 -4.94
N ARG A 117 -8.33 11.11 -5.10
CA ARG A 117 -8.99 12.25 -4.43
C ARG A 117 -10.34 12.58 -5.05
N GLY A 118 -10.50 12.32 -6.35
CA GLY A 118 -11.74 12.54 -7.10
C GLY A 118 -12.84 11.54 -6.75
N ASP A 119 -12.50 10.35 -6.26
CA ASP A 119 -13.46 9.37 -5.76
C ASP A 119 -13.88 9.69 -4.30
N PRO A 120 -15.16 10.03 -4.04
CA PRO A 120 -15.59 10.44 -2.71
C PRO A 120 -15.50 9.32 -1.65
N ALA A 121 -15.63 8.05 -2.05
CA ALA A 121 -15.58 6.93 -1.12
C ALA A 121 -14.14 6.67 -0.67
N LEU A 122 -13.19 6.62 -1.60
CA LEU A 122 -11.77 6.48 -1.31
C LEU A 122 -11.22 7.66 -0.53
N SER A 123 -11.46 8.88 -0.99
CA SER A 123 -10.97 10.09 -0.33
C SER A 123 -11.58 10.30 1.06
N SER A 124 -12.78 9.78 1.33
CA SER A 124 -13.38 9.78 2.67
C SER A 124 -12.80 8.68 3.56
N PHE A 125 -12.46 7.52 3.00
CA PHE A 125 -11.96 6.37 3.77
C PHE A 125 -10.47 6.51 4.11
N PHE A 126 -9.66 6.95 3.15
CA PHE A 126 -8.19 6.96 3.21
C PHE A 126 -7.59 8.37 3.18
N GLU A 127 -6.40 8.48 3.76
CA GLU A 127 -5.46 9.58 3.57
C GLU A 127 -4.23 9.04 2.82
N ILE A 128 -3.79 9.74 1.78
CA ILE A 128 -2.58 9.40 1.02
C ILE A 128 -1.35 9.82 1.83
N LEU A 129 -0.46 8.87 2.09
CA LEU A 129 0.80 9.13 2.79
C LEU A 129 1.95 9.38 1.84
N THR A 130 2.08 8.52 0.83
CA THR A 130 3.17 8.58 -0.14
C THR A 130 2.65 8.32 -1.55
N THR A 131 3.36 8.86 -2.52
CA THR A 131 3.26 8.54 -3.94
C THR A 131 4.57 7.94 -4.44
N CYS A 132 4.52 7.33 -5.63
CA CYS A 132 5.69 6.90 -6.40
C CYS A 132 5.51 7.36 -7.84
N VAL A 133 6.59 7.30 -8.61
CA VAL A 133 6.58 7.51 -10.07
C VAL A 133 6.94 6.22 -10.76
N ASP A 134 6.25 5.93 -11.86
CA ASP A 134 6.56 4.78 -12.71
C ASP A 134 7.72 5.10 -13.69
N GLU A 135 8.14 4.14 -14.50
CA GLU A 135 9.27 4.31 -15.43
C GLU A 135 9.00 5.36 -16.52
N ASN A 136 7.75 5.76 -16.73
CA ASN A 136 7.32 6.80 -17.67
C ASN A 136 7.02 8.14 -16.97
N ASN A 137 7.48 8.33 -15.73
CA ASN A 137 7.22 9.52 -14.89
C ASN A 137 5.74 9.76 -14.56
N LYS A 138 4.91 8.71 -14.58
CA LYS A 138 3.50 8.80 -14.16
C LYS A 138 3.40 8.55 -12.66
N THR A 139 2.80 9.49 -11.93
CA THR A 139 2.64 9.40 -10.48
C THR A 139 1.44 8.53 -10.08
N TYR A 140 1.63 7.67 -9.08
CA TYR A 140 0.57 6.89 -8.44
C TYR A 140 0.64 6.92 -6.91
N VAL A 141 -0.49 6.65 -6.26
CA VAL A 141 -0.59 6.47 -4.82
C VAL A 141 0.15 5.21 -4.40
N SER A 142 1.10 5.32 -3.46
CA SER A 142 1.94 4.20 -3.03
C SER A 142 1.69 3.73 -1.61
N THR A 143 1.33 4.62 -0.69
CA THR A 143 0.93 4.22 0.67
C THR A 143 -0.25 5.06 1.15
N VAL A 144 -1.23 4.41 1.79
CA VAL A 144 -2.40 5.05 2.39
C VAL A 144 -2.66 4.54 3.81
N LYS A 145 -3.28 5.37 4.65
CA LYS A 145 -3.88 4.96 5.93
C LYS A 145 -5.36 5.27 5.95
N ALA A 146 -6.16 4.42 6.56
CA ALA A 146 -7.56 4.75 6.79
C ALA A 146 -7.71 5.81 7.88
N LYS A 147 -8.71 6.68 7.72
CA LYS A 147 -8.95 7.79 8.65
C LYS A 147 -9.58 7.34 9.97
N ARG A 148 -10.36 6.25 9.94
CA ARG A 148 -11.15 5.75 11.08
C ARG A 148 -10.85 4.31 11.49
N TYR A 149 -10.11 3.58 10.65
CA TYR A 149 -9.86 2.15 10.84
C TYR A 149 -8.35 1.89 10.90
N PRO A 150 -7.89 0.84 11.59
CA PRO A 150 -6.49 0.40 11.56
C PRO A 150 -6.18 -0.33 10.23
N VAL A 151 -6.47 0.32 9.10
CA VAL A 151 -6.27 -0.22 7.75
C VAL A 151 -5.14 0.55 7.08
N THR A 152 -4.17 -0.17 6.52
CA THR A 152 -3.06 0.41 5.76
C THR A 152 -2.94 -0.27 4.40
N GLY A 153 -2.75 0.51 3.35
CA GLY A 153 -2.55 0.03 1.99
C GLY A 153 -1.17 0.40 1.47
N PHE A 154 -0.51 -0.56 0.84
CA PHE A 154 0.79 -0.42 0.18
C PHE A 154 0.64 -0.87 -1.27
N GLN A 155 1.05 -0.05 -2.22
CA GLN A 155 1.19 -0.48 -3.60
C GLN A 155 2.50 -1.26 -3.82
N TRP A 156 3.53 -0.91 -3.05
CA TRP A 156 4.85 -1.53 -3.04
C TRP A 156 4.90 -2.77 -2.15
N HIS A 157 6.01 -3.50 -2.24
CA HIS A 157 6.22 -4.80 -1.60
C HIS A 157 7.28 -4.73 -0.49
N PRO A 158 6.90 -4.42 0.76
CA PRO A 158 7.84 -4.37 1.88
C PRO A 158 8.53 -5.70 2.15
N GLU A 159 7.89 -6.82 1.84
CA GLU A 159 8.40 -8.16 2.15
C GLU A 159 9.61 -8.56 1.27
N LYS A 160 9.73 -8.00 0.06
CA LYS A 160 10.68 -8.50 -0.94
C LYS A 160 12.12 -8.24 -0.57
N ASN A 161 12.41 -7.08 0.02
CA ASN A 161 13.77 -6.66 0.36
C ASN A 161 14.49 -7.69 1.23
N ALA A 162 13.78 -8.36 2.15
CA ALA A 162 14.39 -9.30 3.09
C ALA A 162 14.34 -10.76 2.63
N PHE A 163 13.37 -11.14 1.79
CA PHE A 163 13.01 -12.55 1.59
C PHE A 163 13.07 -13.03 0.13
N GLU A 164 13.11 -12.13 -0.86
CA GLU A 164 13.04 -12.51 -2.28
C GLU A 164 14.33 -12.18 -3.02
N TRP A 165 14.99 -13.19 -3.60
CA TRP A 165 16.29 -13.06 -4.26
C TRP A 165 16.24 -13.34 -5.78
N GLY A 166 15.02 -13.41 -6.33
CA GLY A 166 14.78 -13.83 -7.72
C GLY A 166 15.01 -12.75 -8.79
N SER A 167 15.26 -11.49 -8.39
CA SER A 167 15.57 -10.38 -9.30
C SER A 167 16.65 -9.50 -8.69
N SER A 168 17.64 -9.10 -9.49
CA SER A 168 18.69 -8.17 -9.06
C SER A 168 18.18 -6.74 -8.87
N ALA A 169 16.96 -6.43 -9.32
CA ALA A 169 16.32 -5.14 -9.10
C ALA A 169 15.83 -4.97 -7.66
N ILE A 170 15.66 -6.06 -6.90
CA ILE A 170 15.16 -5.99 -5.52
C ILE A 170 16.23 -5.34 -4.62
N PRO A 171 15.90 -4.28 -3.86
CA PRO A 171 16.87 -3.61 -3.02
C PRO A 171 17.15 -4.45 -1.75
N HIS A 172 18.42 -4.76 -1.53
CA HIS A 172 18.91 -5.57 -0.40
C HIS A 172 19.94 -4.82 0.48
N SER A 173 20.02 -3.49 0.38
CA SER A 173 20.87 -2.68 1.27
C SER A 173 20.40 -2.78 2.71
N GLU A 174 21.27 -2.46 3.68
CA GLU A 174 20.90 -2.42 5.11
C GLU A 174 19.67 -1.54 5.37
N ASP A 175 19.60 -0.37 4.72
CA ASP A 175 18.43 0.52 4.78
C ASP A 175 17.17 -0.15 4.20
N ALA A 176 17.26 -0.85 3.07
CA ALA A 176 16.13 -1.56 2.47
C ALA A 176 15.62 -2.71 3.36
N ILE A 177 16.54 -3.42 4.03
CA ILE A 177 16.17 -4.43 5.04
C ILE A 177 15.50 -3.76 6.24
N GLN A 178 16.00 -2.62 6.70
CA GLN A 178 15.41 -1.87 7.80
C GLN A 178 13.99 -1.38 7.46
N VAL A 179 13.76 -0.93 6.22
CA VAL A 179 12.42 -0.58 5.72
C VAL A 179 11.46 -1.76 5.84
N ALA A 180 11.87 -2.96 5.40
CA ALA A 180 11.05 -4.17 5.50
C ALA A 180 10.71 -4.52 6.95
N GLN A 181 11.69 -4.44 7.85
CA GLN A 181 11.50 -4.74 9.27
C GLN A 181 10.53 -3.77 9.97
N LEU A 182 10.57 -2.49 9.61
CA LEU A 182 9.74 -1.46 10.22
C LEU A 182 8.33 -1.39 9.62
N ALA A 183 8.14 -1.84 8.38
CA ALA A 183 6.84 -1.98 7.74
C ALA A 183 6.05 -3.23 8.20
N ALA A 184 6.70 -4.15 8.91
CA ALA A 184 6.12 -5.36 9.47
C ALA A 184 5.44 -5.15 10.83
#